data_AF-A0A6P7T8N5-F1
#
_entry.id   AF-A0A6P7T8N5-F1
#
_cell.length_a   1.000
_cell.length_b   1.000
_cell.length_c   1.000
_cell.angle_alpha   90.00
_cell.angle_beta   90.00
_cell.angle_gamma   90.00
#
_symmetry.space_group_name_H-M   'P 1'
#
loop_
_entity.id
_entity.type
_entity.pdbx_description
1 polymer ?
#
loop_
_entity_poly.entity_id
_entity_poly.type
_entity_poly.pdbx_seq_one_letter_code
_entity_poly.pdbx_strand_id
1 'polypeptide(L)'
;MSLEFRHIASYLVWYSSHHLCEELLHEVILCIGNFTVLNSDNQNIVQSGQSPTILQQLCSLPFQYFSDPRLTNILFPTLIAVCYNNPSNKEILEQELSCVLLANFIEEKQLECQQARLMPSKVSKTQDKDKARTSDLEVRMSFASRFPVDVWPAAMACFKQE
;
A
#
# COMPACT_ATOMS: atom_id res chain seq x y z
N MET A 1 0.62 12.49 19.71
CA MET A 1 1.26 11.19 19.40
C MET A 1 1.52 11.04 17.90
N SER A 2 0.54 11.35 17.03
CA SER A 2 0.67 11.16 15.58
C SER A 2 1.68 12.05 14.85
N LEU A 3 2.10 13.18 15.44
CA LEU A 3 3.17 14.02 14.88
C LEU A 3 4.54 13.34 14.94
N GLU A 4 4.82 12.59 16.01
CA GLU A 4 6.08 11.84 16.13
C GLU A 4 6.13 10.70 15.10
N PHE A 5 5.00 10.03 14.89
CA PHE A 5 4.87 9.05 13.81
C PHE A 5 5.22 9.67 12.46
N ARG A 6 4.71 10.87 12.16
CA ARG A 6 5.04 11.56 10.91
C ARG A 6 6.54 11.82 10.76
N HIS A 7 7.20 12.33 11.79
CA HIS A 7 8.65 12.59 11.73
C HIS A 7 9.46 11.30 11.54
N ILE A 8 9.14 10.25 12.29
CA ILE A 8 9.83 8.96 12.21
C ILE A 8 9.60 8.32 10.84
N ALA A 9 8.34 8.22 10.39
CA ALA A 9 8.01 7.60 9.11
C ALA A 9 8.62 8.38 7.93
N SER A 10 8.53 9.71 7.93
CA SER A 10 9.14 10.55 6.88
C SER A 10 10.66 10.36 6.83
N TYR A 11 11.34 10.38 7.98
CA TYR A 11 12.78 10.13 8.02
C TYR A 11 13.14 8.73 7.52
N LEU A 12 12.37 7.70 7.92
CA LEU A 12 12.66 6.32 7.54
C LEU A 12 12.38 6.06 6.05
N VAL A 13 11.33 6.61 5.46
CA VAL A 13 11.09 6.53 4.00
C VAL A 13 12.25 7.17 3.24
N TRP A 14 12.62 8.39 3.62
CA TRP A 14 13.77 9.08 3.03
C TRP A 14 15.07 8.28 3.19
N TYR A 15 15.41 7.84 4.40
CA TYR A 15 16.65 7.14 4.69
C TYR A 15 16.74 5.80 3.94
N SER A 16 15.69 4.97 4.04
CA SER A 16 15.70 3.63 3.45
C SER A 16 15.70 3.64 1.93
N SER A 17 15.03 4.63 1.30
CA SER A 17 15.07 4.82 -0.15
C SER A 17 16.45 5.28 -0.65
N HIS A 18 17.15 6.13 0.10
CA HIS A 18 18.46 6.66 -0.31
C HIS A 18 19.61 5.68 -0.04
N HIS A 19 19.52 4.90 1.02
CA HIS A 19 20.53 3.91 1.40
C HIS A 19 20.21 2.49 0.94
N LEU A 20 19.22 2.32 0.05
CA LEU A 20 18.81 1.05 -0.56
C LEU A 20 18.51 -0.06 0.46
N CYS A 21 17.96 0.29 1.61
CA CYS A 21 17.52 -0.68 2.62
C CYS A 21 16.07 -1.11 2.33
N GLU A 22 15.90 -1.92 1.28
CA GLU A 22 14.58 -2.30 0.75
C GLU A 22 13.67 -2.98 1.78
N GLU A 23 14.21 -3.91 2.58
CA GLU A 23 13.42 -4.60 3.60
C GLU A 23 12.81 -3.62 4.61
N LEU A 24 13.60 -2.66 5.10
CA LEU A 24 13.11 -1.63 6.01
C LEU A 24 12.10 -0.72 5.32
N LEU A 25 12.35 -0.32 4.07
CA LEU A 25 11.43 0.52 3.31
C LEU A 25 10.06 -0.17 3.17
N HIS A 26 10.03 -1.47 2.86
CA HIS A 26 8.80 -2.25 2.75
C HIS A 26 8.02 -2.29 4.08
N GLU A 27 8.70 -2.47 5.20
CA GLU A 27 8.08 -2.42 6.53
C GLU A 27 7.50 -1.04 6.86
N VAL A 28 8.21 0.02 6.49
CA VAL A 28 7.75 1.41 6.70
C VAL A 28 6.52 1.70 5.83
N ILE A 29 6.53 1.30 4.56
CA ILE A 29 5.39 1.43 3.65
C ILE A 29 4.18 0.69 4.22
N LEU A 30 4.36 -0.55 4.69
CA LEU A 30 3.30 -1.34 5.31
C LEU A 30 2.75 -0.67 6.57
N CYS A 31 3.64 -0.18 7.44
CA CYS A 31 3.28 0.52 8.67
C CYS A 31 2.44 1.77 8.38
N ILE A 32 2.82 2.58 7.38
CA ILE A 32 2.07 3.76 6.95
C ILE A 32 0.67 3.34 6.48
N GLY A 33 0.54 2.29 5.67
CA GLY A 33 -0.76 1.81 5.18
C GLY A 33 -1.68 1.37 6.32
N ASN A 34 -1.16 0.61 7.29
CA ASN A 34 -1.92 0.20 8.47
C ASN A 34 -2.28 1.38 9.38
N PHE A 35 -1.46 2.42 9.40
CA PHE A 35 -1.74 3.62 10.17
C PHE A 35 -2.89 4.44 9.56
N THR A 36 -3.01 4.48 8.23
CA THR A 36 -3.98 5.32 7.53
C THR A 36 -5.28 4.64 7.11
N VAL A 37 -5.30 3.31 7.03
CA VAL A 37 -6.47 2.56 6.52
C VAL A 37 -7.77 2.96 7.23
N LEU A 38 -8.71 3.49 6.44
CA LEU A 38 -10.04 3.94 6.89
C LEU A 38 -10.02 4.95 8.06
N ASN A 39 -8.95 5.73 8.19
CA ASN A 39 -8.82 6.75 9.23
C ASN A 39 -8.41 8.10 8.63
N SER A 40 -9.39 9.00 8.45
CA SER A 40 -9.20 10.31 7.84
C SER A 40 -8.19 11.20 8.57
N ASP A 41 -8.16 11.15 9.90
CA ASP A 41 -7.25 11.96 10.70
C ASP A 41 -5.80 11.54 10.45
N ASN A 42 -5.54 10.24 10.46
CA ASN A 42 -4.23 9.66 10.16
C ASN A 42 -3.82 9.87 8.70
N GLN A 43 -4.75 9.78 7.75
CA GLN A 43 -4.49 10.14 6.35
C GLN A 43 -4.06 11.60 6.21
N ASN A 44 -4.70 12.53 6.92
CA ASN A 44 -4.35 13.95 6.90
C ASN A 44 -2.96 14.22 7.46
N ILE A 45 -2.50 13.41 8.41
CA ILE A 45 -1.14 13.52 8.96
C ILE A 45 -0.09 13.24 7.88
N VAL A 46 -0.32 12.27 7.00
CA VAL A 46 0.65 11.85 5.97
C VAL A 46 0.91 12.93 4.91
N GLN A 47 -0.09 13.77 4.59
CA GLN A 47 0.06 14.92 3.68
C GLN A 47 0.49 16.22 4.36
N SER A 48 0.57 16.25 5.69
CA SER A 48 0.86 17.48 6.43
C SER A 48 2.36 17.70 6.68
N GLY A 49 2.73 18.91 7.06
CA GLY A 49 4.10 19.26 7.47
C GLY A 49 4.95 19.81 6.34
N GLN A 50 6.28 19.74 6.52
CA GLN A 50 7.24 20.25 5.55
C GLN A 50 7.34 19.33 4.33
N SER A 51 7.43 19.91 3.13
CA SER A 51 7.69 19.16 1.91
C SER A 51 9.15 18.68 1.84
N PRO A 52 9.41 17.48 1.28
CA PRO A 52 8.43 16.52 0.78
C PRO A 52 7.72 15.79 1.93
N THR A 53 6.37 15.79 1.88
CA THR A 53 5.53 15.09 2.86
C THR A 53 5.67 13.58 2.70
N ILE A 54 5.13 12.78 3.64
CA ILE A 54 5.23 11.30 3.51
C ILE A 54 4.56 10.84 2.22
N LEU A 55 3.39 11.40 1.88
CA LEU A 55 2.70 11.06 0.63
C LEU A 55 3.57 11.40 -0.59
N GLN A 56 4.14 12.61 -0.63
CA GLN A 56 5.03 13.01 -1.73
C GLN A 56 6.27 12.12 -1.83
N GLN A 57 6.86 11.72 -0.70
CA GLN A 57 8.00 10.80 -0.69
C GLN A 57 7.63 9.41 -1.22
N LEU A 58 6.44 8.89 -0.88
CA LEU A 58 5.93 7.63 -1.42
C LEU A 58 5.71 7.72 -2.93
N CYS A 59 5.19 8.85 -3.43
CA CYS A 59 5.03 9.10 -4.86
C CYS A 59 6.38 9.27 -5.59
N SER A 60 7.42 9.71 -4.88
CA SER A 60 8.78 9.94 -5.41
C SER A 60 9.68 8.70 -5.37
N LEU A 61 9.15 7.53 -4.99
CA LEU A 61 9.93 6.28 -4.98
C LEU A 61 10.40 5.90 -6.40
N PRO A 62 11.44 5.05 -6.54
CA PRO A 62 11.91 4.61 -7.85
C PRO A 62 10.80 3.98 -8.70
N PHE A 63 10.84 4.19 -10.02
CA PHE A 63 9.82 3.72 -10.98
C PHE A 63 9.45 2.23 -10.85
N GLN A 64 10.37 1.40 -10.35
CA GLN A 64 10.13 -0.03 -10.10
C GLN A 64 8.96 -0.26 -9.11
N TYR A 65 8.75 0.64 -8.13
CA TYR A 65 7.62 0.58 -7.21
C TYR A 65 6.26 0.82 -7.86
N PHE A 66 6.26 1.31 -9.10
CA PHE A 66 5.06 1.57 -9.90
C PHE A 66 4.90 0.61 -11.09
N SER A 67 5.87 -0.27 -11.33
CA SER A 67 5.92 -1.11 -12.54
C SER A 67 6.25 -2.58 -12.30
N ASP A 68 7.09 -2.93 -11.31
CA ASP A 68 7.34 -4.33 -10.94
C ASP A 68 6.17 -4.84 -10.10
N PRO A 69 5.44 -5.89 -10.52
CA PRO A 69 4.34 -6.47 -9.75
C PRO A 69 4.68 -6.79 -8.30
N ARG A 70 5.92 -7.18 -7.99
CA ARG A 70 6.33 -7.47 -6.61
C ARG A 70 6.32 -6.21 -5.74
N LEU A 71 6.79 -5.09 -6.27
CA LEU A 71 6.86 -3.82 -5.53
C LEU A 71 5.54 -3.06 -5.55
N THR A 72 4.74 -3.18 -6.63
CA THR A 72 3.39 -2.59 -6.66
C THR A 72 2.49 -3.23 -5.60
N ASN A 73 2.62 -4.55 -5.36
CA ASN A 73 1.96 -5.24 -4.25
C ASN A 73 2.37 -4.72 -2.86
N ILE A 74 3.50 -4.00 -2.76
CA ILE A 74 3.95 -3.37 -1.52
C ILE A 74 3.42 -1.95 -1.43
N LEU A 75 3.63 -1.12 -2.46
CA LEU A 75 3.31 0.31 -2.45
C LEU A 75 1.82 0.60 -2.63
N PHE A 76 1.16 -0.01 -3.61
CA PHE A 76 -0.19 0.40 -4.03
C PHE A 76 -1.23 0.22 -2.92
N PRO A 77 -1.24 -0.87 -2.13
CA PRO A 77 -2.12 -0.97 -0.97
C PRO A 77 -1.99 0.21 0.00
N THR A 78 -0.77 0.72 0.21
CA THR A 78 -0.55 1.90 1.07
C THR A 78 -1.07 3.17 0.41
N LEU A 79 -0.81 3.39 -0.88
CA LEU A 79 -1.35 4.57 -1.59
C LEU A 79 -2.89 4.58 -1.59
N ILE A 80 -3.52 3.41 -1.79
CA ILE A 80 -4.97 3.23 -1.68
C ILE A 80 -5.44 3.58 -0.26
N ALA A 81 -4.81 3.04 0.78
CA ALA A 81 -5.17 3.34 2.17
C ALA A 81 -5.00 4.83 2.53
N VAL A 82 -3.98 5.49 2.00
CA VAL A 82 -3.72 6.92 2.24
C VAL A 82 -4.72 7.82 1.50
N CYS A 83 -5.15 7.46 0.30
CA CYS A 83 -5.94 8.35 -0.57
C CYS A 83 -7.44 8.02 -0.62
N TYR A 84 -7.84 6.81 -0.24
CA TYR A 84 -9.25 6.42 -0.28
C TYR A 84 -10.10 7.30 0.64
N ASN A 85 -11.16 7.89 0.07
CA ASN A 85 -12.07 8.82 0.72
C ASN A 85 -11.39 10.08 1.31
N ASN A 86 -10.25 10.49 0.73
CA ASN A 86 -9.55 11.71 1.10
C ASN A 86 -9.21 12.53 -0.16
N PRO A 87 -10.05 13.53 -0.52
CA PRO A 87 -9.86 14.32 -1.73
C PRO A 87 -8.53 15.06 -1.81
N SER A 88 -8.03 15.59 -0.67
CA SER A 88 -6.75 16.30 -0.64
C SER A 88 -5.58 15.37 -0.93
N ASN A 89 -5.56 14.19 -0.31
CA ASN A 89 -4.53 13.19 -0.60
C ASN A 89 -4.64 12.67 -2.05
N LYS A 90 -5.87 12.48 -2.55
CA LYS A 90 -6.10 12.09 -3.95
C LYS A 90 -5.57 13.16 -4.93
N GLU A 91 -5.80 14.43 -4.67
CA GLU A 91 -5.30 15.53 -5.51
C GLU A 91 -3.75 15.56 -5.53
N ILE A 92 -3.09 15.38 -4.38
CA ILE A 92 -1.63 15.27 -4.31
C ILE A 92 -1.14 14.05 -5.10
N LEU A 93 -1.84 12.91 -4.99
CA LEU A 93 -1.52 11.71 -5.74
C LEU A 93 -1.59 11.96 -7.26
N GLU A 94 -2.64 12.62 -7.74
CA GLU A 94 -2.88 12.92 -9.15
C GLU A 94 -1.85 13.86 -9.77
N GLN A 95 -1.24 14.72 -8.96
CA GLN A 95 -0.14 15.58 -9.41
C GLN A 95 1.13 14.78 -9.73
N GLU A 96 1.33 13.64 -9.07
CA GLU A 96 2.55 12.83 -9.18
C GLU A 96 2.35 11.58 -10.05
N LEU A 97 1.15 10.99 -10.06
CA LEU A 97 0.85 9.74 -10.77
C LEU A 97 -0.64 9.57 -11.13
N SER A 98 -0.91 8.74 -12.14
CA SER A 98 -2.28 8.45 -12.56
C SER A 98 -3.01 7.54 -11.55
N CYS A 99 -4.11 8.03 -10.99
CA CYS A 99 -4.98 7.25 -10.10
C CYS A 99 -5.55 5.97 -10.74
N VAL A 100 -5.65 5.94 -12.07
CA VAL A 100 -6.13 4.76 -12.82
C VAL A 100 -5.27 3.52 -12.54
N LEU A 101 -3.98 3.69 -12.23
CA LEU A 101 -3.10 2.58 -11.84
C LEU A 101 -3.60 1.87 -10.57
N LEU A 102 -4.10 2.63 -9.60
CA LEU A 102 -4.65 2.06 -8.36
C LEU A 102 -5.98 1.36 -8.61
N ALA A 103 -6.83 1.92 -9.48
CA ALA A 103 -8.07 1.28 -9.87
C ALA A 103 -7.83 -0.07 -10.56
N ASN A 104 -6.91 -0.13 -11.52
CA ASN A 104 -6.55 -1.34 -12.24
C ASN A 104 -5.96 -2.40 -11.30
N PHE A 105 -5.14 -1.98 -10.34
CA PHE A 105 -4.60 -2.88 -9.32
C PHE A 105 -5.71 -3.49 -8.44
N ILE A 106 -6.68 -2.69 -8.00
CA ILE A 106 -7.81 -3.21 -7.21
C ILE A 106 -8.61 -4.23 -8.03
N GLU A 107 -8.86 -3.93 -9.31
CA GLU A 107 -9.57 -4.83 -10.22
C GLU A 107 -8.84 -6.16 -10.41
N GLU A 108 -7.52 -6.12 -10.62
CA GLU A 108 -6.66 -7.31 -10.70
C GLU A 108 -6.77 -8.16 -9.42
N LYS A 109 -6.64 -7.55 -8.24
CA LYS A 109 -6.75 -8.27 -6.96
C LYS A 109 -8.13 -8.86 -6.71
N GLN A 110 -9.16 -8.18 -7.16
CA GLN A 110 -10.53 -8.68 -7.08
C GLN A 110 -10.73 -9.91 -7.98
N LEU A 111 -10.13 -9.94 -9.17
CA LEU A 111 -10.15 -11.10 -10.08
C LEU A 111 -9.35 -12.28 -9.52
N GLU A 112 -8.15 -12.05 -8.99
CA GLU A 112 -7.32 -13.09 -8.32
C GLU A 112 -8.10 -13.77 -7.18
N CYS A 113 -8.76 -12.98 -6.33
CA CYS A 113 -9.57 -13.50 -5.23
C CYS A 113 -10.76 -14.35 -5.71
N GLN A 114 -11.39 -13.98 -6.83
CA GLN A 114 -12.49 -14.76 -7.40
C GLN A 114 -12.00 -16.09 -7.99
N GLN A 115 -10.87 -16.06 -8.72
CA GLN A 115 -10.28 -17.27 -9.28
C GLN A 115 -9.85 -18.26 -8.20
N ALA A 116 -9.22 -17.77 -7.12
CA ALA A 116 -8.83 -18.61 -5.98
C ALA A 116 -10.02 -19.32 -5.31
N ARG A 117 -11.21 -18.69 -5.29
CA ARG A 117 -12.44 -19.29 -4.75
C ARG A 117 -13.01 -20.39 -5.64
N LEU A 118 -12.82 -20.29 -6.96
CA LEU A 118 -13.35 -21.24 -7.94
C LEU A 118 -12.48 -22.50 -8.07
N MET A 119 -11.19 -22.43 -7.69
CA MET A 119 -10.26 -23.56 -7.74
C MET A 119 -9.44 -23.70 -6.45
N PRO A 120 -10.02 -24.25 -5.37
CA PRO A 120 -9.26 -24.57 -4.18
C PRO A 120 -8.34 -25.78 -4.45
N SER A 121 -7.11 -25.50 -4.87
CA SER A 121 -6.06 -26.51 -5.00
C SER A 121 -5.79 -27.18 -3.66
N LYS A 122 -6.02 -28.50 -3.59
CA LYS A 122 -5.59 -29.35 -2.48
C LYS A 122 -4.05 -29.39 -2.48
N VAL A 123 -3.40 -28.65 -1.59
CA VAL A 123 -1.95 -28.79 -1.37
C VAL A 123 -1.69 -29.46 -0.02
N SER A 124 -1.02 -30.59 -0.13
CA SER A 124 -0.54 -31.49 0.91
C SER A 124 0.33 -30.76 1.95
N LYS A 125 0.05 -31.06 3.22
CA LYS A 125 0.84 -30.65 4.39
C LYS A 125 2.19 -31.37 4.38
N THR A 126 3.25 -30.66 4.03
CA THR A 126 4.61 -31.01 4.46
C THR A 126 5.20 -29.78 5.14
N GLN A 127 5.33 -29.90 6.47
CA GLN A 127 5.74 -28.84 7.38
C GLN A 127 7.24 -28.59 7.27
N ASP A 128 7.62 -27.38 6.84
CA ASP A 128 8.95 -26.81 7.03
C ASP A 128 8.77 -25.45 7.73
N LYS A 129 9.52 -25.20 8.81
CA LYS A 129 9.38 -23.97 9.62
C LYS A 129 9.67 -22.69 8.82
N ASP A 130 10.55 -22.77 7.83
CA ASP A 130 10.85 -21.64 6.93
C ASP A 130 9.70 -21.34 5.97
N LYS A 131 8.95 -22.35 5.50
CA LYS A 131 7.74 -22.13 4.70
C LYS A 131 6.63 -21.42 5.50
N ALA A 132 6.52 -21.72 6.79
CA ALA A 132 5.52 -21.08 7.64
C ALA A 132 5.80 -19.57 7.82
N ARG A 133 7.07 -19.17 7.98
CA ARG A 133 7.47 -17.77 8.12
C ARG A 133 7.32 -16.98 6.83
N THR A 134 7.66 -17.56 5.68
CA THR A 134 7.43 -16.94 4.37
C THR A 134 5.93 -16.77 4.09
N SER A 135 5.12 -17.78 4.43
CA SER A 135 3.66 -17.70 4.30
C SER A 135 3.05 -16.58 5.15
N ASP A 136 3.54 -16.34 6.37
CA ASP A 136 3.04 -15.26 7.23
C ASP A 136 3.35 -13.88 6.64
N LEU A 137 4.56 -13.72 6.10
CA LEU A 137 4.97 -12.48 5.43
C LEU A 137 4.11 -12.18 4.19
N GLU A 138 3.86 -13.20 3.36
CA GLU A 138 3.01 -13.11 2.17
C GLU A 138 1.57 -12.74 2.53
N VAL A 139 1.02 -13.37 3.57
CA VAL A 139 -0.33 -13.05 4.07
C VAL A 139 -0.39 -11.61 4.55
N ARG A 140 0.56 -11.17 5.36
CA ARG A 140 0.58 -9.79 5.89
C ARG A 140 0.75 -8.73 4.79
N MET A 141 1.54 -9.02 3.76
CA MET A 141 1.74 -8.11 2.63
C MET A 141 0.59 -8.11 1.63
N SER A 142 -0.29 -9.13 1.66
CA SER A 142 -1.44 -9.22 0.77
C SER A 142 -2.38 -8.02 0.91
N PHE A 143 -2.96 -7.59 -0.21
CA PHE A 143 -3.89 -6.47 -0.22
C PHE A 143 -5.11 -6.71 0.69
N ALA A 144 -5.63 -7.94 0.72
CA ALA A 144 -6.80 -8.32 1.55
C ALA A 144 -6.54 -8.23 3.05
N SER A 145 -5.29 -8.33 3.50
CA SER A 145 -4.91 -8.15 4.90
C SER A 145 -4.66 -6.70 5.28
N ARG A 146 -4.49 -5.82 4.29
CA ARG A 146 -4.11 -4.40 4.47
C ARG A 146 -5.27 -3.44 4.22
N PHE A 147 -6.27 -3.86 3.45
CA PHE A 147 -7.42 -3.04 3.09
C PHE A 147 -8.70 -3.90 3.00
N PRO A 148 -9.80 -3.54 3.69
CA PRO A 148 -10.97 -4.42 3.79
C PRO A 148 -11.61 -4.73 2.44
N VAL A 149 -11.89 -6.01 2.18
CA VAL A 149 -12.35 -6.51 0.87
C VAL A 149 -13.72 -5.96 0.48
N ASP A 150 -14.56 -5.67 1.46
CA ASP A 150 -15.89 -5.09 1.29
C ASP A 150 -15.86 -3.69 0.67
N VAL A 151 -14.79 -2.91 0.88
CA VAL A 151 -14.66 -1.56 0.33
C VAL A 151 -13.95 -1.50 -1.02
N TRP A 152 -13.42 -2.62 -1.54
CA TRP A 152 -12.68 -2.65 -2.81
C TRP A 152 -13.49 -2.09 -4.00
N PRO A 153 -14.78 -2.44 -4.21
CA PRO A 153 -15.53 -1.90 -5.34
C PRO A 153 -15.70 -0.37 -5.25
N ALA A 154 -15.91 0.15 -4.04
CA ALA A 154 -16.04 1.59 -3.79
C ALA A 154 -14.70 2.31 -3.99
N ALA A 155 -13.59 1.72 -3.53
CA ALA A 155 -12.25 2.26 -3.74
C ALA A 155 -11.88 2.29 -5.23
N MET A 156 -12.16 1.21 -5.97
CA MET A 156 -11.95 1.17 -7.42
C MET A 156 -12.73 2.29 -8.12
N ALA A 157 -14.02 2.47 -7.80
CA ALA A 157 -14.83 3.55 -8.38
C ALA A 157 -14.26 4.95 -8.06
N CYS A 158 -13.76 5.15 -6.84
CA CYS A 158 -13.15 6.41 -6.41
C CYS A 158 -11.92 6.78 -7.25
N PHE A 159 -11.09 5.81 -7.65
CA PHE A 159 -9.89 6.04 -8.44
C PHE A 159 -10.10 5.97 -9.96
N LYS A 160 -11.26 5.47 -10.44
CA LYS A 160 -11.65 5.50 -11.87
C LYS A 160 -12.25 6.84 -12.31
N GLN A 161 -12.72 7.66 -11.37
CA GLN A 161 -13.29 8.98 -11.67
C GLN A 161 -12.16 10.01 -11.81
N GLU A 162 -12.00 10.52 -13.03
CA GLU A 162 -11.24 11.74 -13.38
C GLU A 162 -12.00 13.00 -12.91
#